data_AF-A0A4U6W466-F1
#
_entry.id   AF-A0A4U6W466-F1
#
_cell.length_a   1.000
_cell.length_b   1.000
_cell.length_c   1.000
_cell.angle_alpha   90.00
_cell.angle_beta   90.00
_cell.angle_gamma   90.00
#
_symmetry.space_group_name_H-M   'P 1'
#
loop_
_entity.id
_entity.type
_entity.pdbx_description
1 polymer ?
#
loop_
_entity_poly.entity_id
_entity_poly.type
_entity_poly.pdbx_seq_one_letter_code
_entity_poly.pdbx_strand_id
1 'polypeptide(L)'
;MKKGVSPTGIDCFCFGAENKLRIFPPNTYKFKPRDHIVLDEVQECILDNFWYQYNNKRKDKGYMLAILNSLAEYFHTINGLIQPKESPENIEKKAIYVIYKGKNPGIYVSFEQVIAQKIEKDKDGGILWKKYTDIDQALTYARNILGVNYFLEPAAKEYIQKYKKIRELKPSPSGINIKEEGSTMEE
;
A
#
# COMPACT_ATOMS: atom_id res chain seq x y z
N MET A 1 -2.58 -15.08 12.31
CA MET A 1 -3.85 -15.65 12.83
C MET A 1 -3.64 -16.20 14.23
N LYS A 2 -4.71 -16.45 14.98
CA LYS A 2 -4.64 -16.99 16.35
C LYS A 2 -5.49 -18.25 16.48
N LYS A 3 -4.97 -19.25 17.20
CA LYS A 3 -5.78 -20.39 17.66
C LYS A 3 -6.73 -19.90 18.76
N GLY A 4 -7.93 -20.45 18.79
CA GLY A 4 -8.94 -20.16 19.78
C GLY A 4 -9.98 -21.27 19.82
N VAL A 5 -10.96 -21.11 20.71
CA VAL A 5 -12.06 -22.06 20.87
C VAL A 5 -13.34 -21.33 20.49
N SER A 6 -14.15 -21.94 19.62
CA SER A 6 -15.47 -21.45 19.26
C SER A 6 -16.43 -21.52 20.47
N PRO A 7 -17.54 -20.77 20.49
CA PRO A 7 -18.54 -20.85 21.57
C PRO A 7 -19.10 -22.26 21.80
N THR A 8 -19.02 -23.12 20.79
CA THR A 8 -19.43 -24.53 20.85
C THR A 8 -18.32 -25.48 21.32
N GLY A 9 -17.20 -24.96 21.83
CA GLY A 9 -16.09 -25.76 22.36
C GLY A 9 -15.18 -26.40 21.30
N ILE A 10 -15.33 -26.02 20.03
CA ILE A 10 -14.55 -26.58 18.91
C ILE A 10 -13.33 -25.70 18.66
N ASP A 11 -12.14 -26.31 18.58
CA ASP A 11 -10.91 -25.62 18.21
C ASP A 11 -11.01 -24.97 16.84
N CYS A 12 -10.52 -23.74 16.73
CA CYS A 12 -10.59 -22.95 15.50
C CYS A 12 -9.39 -22.02 15.34
N PHE A 13 -9.10 -21.65 14.09
CA PHE A 13 -8.26 -20.49 13.78
C PHE A 13 -9.13 -19.28 13.49
N CYS A 14 -8.80 -18.14 14.12
CA CYS A 14 -9.41 -16.85 13.84
C CYS A 14 -8.63 -16.11 12.75
N PHE A 15 -9.33 -15.73 11.68
CA PHE A 15 -8.89 -14.93 10.55
C PHE A 15 -9.59 -13.57 10.63
N GLY A 16 -8.88 -12.57 11.13
CA GLY A 16 -9.50 -11.27 11.44
C GLY A 16 -10.46 -11.34 12.64
N ALA A 17 -11.43 -10.43 12.67
CA ALA A 17 -12.42 -10.33 13.76
C ALA A 17 -13.60 -11.30 13.59
N GLU A 18 -14.01 -11.56 12.36
CA GLU A 18 -15.29 -12.23 12.07
C GLU A 18 -15.13 -13.66 11.55
N ASN A 19 -14.03 -13.98 10.86
CA ASN A 19 -13.88 -15.27 10.21
C ASN A 19 -13.17 -16.27 11.12
N LYS A 20 -13.74 -17.47 11.26
CA LYS A 20 -13.17 -18.56 12.04
C LYS A 20 -13.29 -19.87 11.26
N LEU A 21 -12.18 -20.60 11.14
CA LEU A 21 -12.17 -21.93 10.53
C LEU A 21 -11.93 -23.00 11.58
N ARG A 22 -12.63 -24.12 11.43
CA ARG A 22 -12.54 -25.24 12.35
C ARG A 22 -11.19 -25.93 12.21
N ILE A 23 -10.59 -26.28 13.33
CA ILE A 23 -9.48 -27.23 13.38
C ILE A 23 -10.09 -28.62 13.54
N PHE A 24 -9.82 -29.50 12.59
CA PHE A 24 -10.32 -30.87 12.65
C PHE A 24 -9.39 -31.73 13.50
N PRO A 25 -9.93 -32.68 14.27
CA PRO A 25 -9.12 -33.67 14.96
C PRO A 25 -8.22 -34.43 13.98
N PRO A 26 -7.06 -34.93 14.44
CA PRO A 26 -6.19 -35.76 13.62
C PRO A 26 -6.96 -36.89 12.93
N ASN A 27 -6.66 -37.14 11.65
CA ASN A 27 -7.20 -38.24 10.82
C ASN A 27 -8.69 -38.18 10.41
N THR A 28 -9.41 -37.09 10.64
CA THR A 28 -10.83 -37.01 10.26
C THR A 28 -11.05 -36.41 8.87
N TYR A 29 -10.69 -35.14 8.68
CA TYR A 29 -10.95 -34.39 7.45
C TYR A 29 -9.71 -33.65 6.98
N LYS A 30 -8.58 -34.36 6.92
CA LYS A 30 -7.32 -33.79 6.46
C LYS A 30 -7.18 -33.88 4.94
N PHE A 31 -6.93 -32.73 4.30
CA PHE A 31 -6.45 -32.69 2.94
C PHE A 31 -5.02 -33.23 2.87
N LYS A 32 -4.74 -34.08 1.88
CA LYS A 32 -3.39 -34.63 1.66
C LYS A 32 -2.79 -33.99 0.40
N PRO A 33 -1.89 -33.00 0.54
CA PRO A 33 -1.20 -32.43 -0.61
C PRO A 33 -0.21 -33.46 -1.20
N ARG A 34 0.34 -33.16 -2.39
CA ARG A 34 1.38 -34.00 -3.00
C ARG A 34 2.67 -33.93 -2.18
N ASP A 35 3.48 -34.99 -2.21
CA ASP A 35 4.63 -35.19 -1.32
C ASP A 35 5.68 -34.06 -1.32
N HIS A 36 5.81 -33.29 -2.40
CA HIS A 36 6.76 -32.17 -2.50
C HIS A 36 6.23 -30.84 -1.93
N ILE A 37 4.96 -30.80 -1.52
CA ILE A 37 4.30 -29.59 -1.02
C ILE A 37 4.36 -29.59 0.50
N VAL A 38 4.97 -28.55 1.06
CA VAL A 38 5.03 -28.31 2.51
C VAL A 38 4.08 -27.17 2.84
N LEU A 39 3.22 -27.38 3.84
CA LEU A 39 2.25 -26.40 4.31
C LEU A 39 2.49 -26.08 5.78
N ASP A 40 2.23 -24.84 6.16
CA ASP A 40 2.14 -24.46 7.58
C ASP A 40 0.77 -24.86 8.19
N GLU A 41 0.66 -24.85 9.51
CA GLU A 41 -0.57 -25.27 10.21
C GLU A 41 -1.82 -24.45 9.81
N VAL A 42 -1.65 -23.18 9.44
CA VAL A 42 -2.75 -22.30 9.06
C VAL A 42 -3.21 -22.61 7.64
N GLN A 43 -2.26 -22.82 6.72
CA GLN A 43 -2.51 -23.26 5.36
C GLN A 43 -3.20 -24.64 5.34
N GLU A 44 -2.71 -25.58 6.15
CA GLU A 44 -3.36 -26.88 6.34
C GLU A 44 -4.81 -26.72 6.80
N CYS A 45 -5.07 -25.88 7.81
CA CYS A 45 -6.42 -25.64 8.30
C CYS A 45 -7.35 -25.11 7.20
N ILE A 46 -6.90 -24.15 6.39
CA ILE A 46 -7.72 -23.62 5.28
C ILE A 46 -8.07 -24.74 4.29
N LEU A 47 -7.08 -25.54 3.87
CA LEU A 47 -7.28 -26.63 2.93
C LEU A 47 -8.16 -27.75 3.50
N ASP A 48 -8.03 -28.08 4.78
CA ASP A 48 -8.89 -29.04 5.46
C ASP A 48 -10.35 -28.59 5.46
N ASN A 49 -10.61 -27.29 5.67
CA ASN A 49 -11.97 -26.74 5.59
C ASN A 49 -12.51 -26.76 4.15
N PHE A 50 -11.68 -26.47 3.14
CA PHE A 50 -12.07 -26.66 1.73
C PHE A 50 -12.38 -28.12 1.41
N TRP A 51 -11.56 -29.05 1.89
CA TRP A 51 -11.74 -30.48 1.70
C TRP A 51 -13.01 -31.00 2.38
N TYR A 52 -13.29 -30.53 3.60
CA TYR A 52 -14.52 -30.83 4.31
C TYR A 52 -15.74 -30.27 3.57
N GLN A 53 -15.68 -29.01 3.12
CA GLN A 53 -16.74 -28.37 2.33
C GLN A 53 -17.02 -29.14 1.04
N TYR A 54 -15.96 -29.52 0.32
CA TYR A 54 -16.06 -30.27 -0.92
C TYR A 54 -16.69 -31.65 -0.72
N ASN A 55 -16.43 -32.35 0.39
CA ASN A 55 -16.95 -33.71 0.58
C ASN A 55 -18.29 -33.78 1.32
N ASN A 56 -18.55 -32.88 2.27
CA ASN A 56 -19.66 -33.03 3.23
C ASN A 56 -20.69 -31.91 3.16
N LYS A 57 -20.33 -30.72 2.67
CA LYS A 57 -21.16 -29.51 2.79
C LYS A 57 -21.28 -28.72 1.49
N ARG A 58 -21.16 -29.37 0.31
CA ARG A 58 -21.16 -28.74 -1.03
C ARG A 58 -22.23 -27.67 -1.28
N LYS A 59 -23.42 -27.79 -0.69
CA LYS A 59 -24.55 -26.86 -0.87
C LYS A 59 -24.50 -25.64 0.06
N ASP A 60 -23.69 -25.69 1.11
CA ASP A 60 -23.55 -24.60 2.09
C ASP A 60 -22.65 -23.49 1.51
N LYS A 61 -23.27 -22.55 0.81
CA LYS A 61 -22.57 -21.41 0.22
C LYS A 61 -22.01 -20.46 1.29
N GLY A 62 -22.64 -20.38 2.46
CA GLY A 62 -22.19 -19.51 3.55
C GLY A 62 -20.86 -19.99 4.13
N TYR A 63 -20.75 -21.29 4.38
CA TYR A 63 -19.51 -21.88 4.84
C TYR A 63 -18.39 -21.80 3.79
N MET A 64 -18.69 -22.01 2.50
CA MET A 64 -17.71 -21.76 1.43
C MET A 64 -17.20 -20.31 1.42
N LEU A 65 -18.12 -19.34 1.56
CA LEU A 65 -17.75 -17.92 1.62
C LEU A 65 -16.87 -17.60 2.82
N ALA A 66 -17.15 -18.19 3.99
CA ALA A 66 -16.32 -18.04 5.17
C ALA A 66 -14.89 -18.54 4.94
N ILE A 67 -14.72 -19.69 4.27
CA ILE A 67 -13.39 -20.21 3.91
C ILE A 67 -12.66 -19.28 2.94
N LEU A 68 -13.35 -18.76 1.92
CA LEU A 68 -12.77 -17.80 0.97
C LEU A 68 -12.34 -16.49 1.66
N ASN A 69 -13.15 -15.96 2.57
CA ASN A 69 -12.81 -14.77 3.35
C ASN A 69 -11.61 -15.03 4.27
N SER A 70 -11.55 -16.19 4.93
CA SER A 70 -10.37 -16.59 5.71
C SER A 70 -9.11 -16.70 4.86
N LEU A 71 -9.21 -17.22 3.63
CA LEU A 71 -8.09 -17.26 2.69
C LEU A 71 -7.65 -15.85 2.26
N ALA A 72 -8.60 -14.94 2.00
CA ALA A 72 -8.29 -13.55 1.66
C ALA A 72 -7.55 -12.83 2.80
N GLU A 73 -8.00 -13.01 4.04
CA GLU A 73 -7.32 -12.53 5.25
C GLU A 73 -5.91 -13.10 5.40
N TYR A 74 -5.74 -14.39 5.05
CA TYR A 74 -4.43 -15.03 4.99
C TYR A 74 -3.50 -14.35 3.99
N PHE A 75 -3.94 -14.17 2.75
CA PHE A 75 -3.15 -13.47 1.76
C PHE A 75 -2.86 -12.02 2.14
N HIS A 76 -3.82 -11.30 2.71
CA HIS A 76 -3.59 -9.93 3.19
C HIS A 76 -2.47 -9.87 4.23
N THR A 77 -2.50 -10.79 5.21
CA THR A 77 -1.48 -10.89 6.26
C THR A 77 -0.11 -11.24 5.66
N ILE A 78 -0.04 -12.28 4.83
CA ILE A 78 1.20 -12.74 4.22
C ILE A 78 1.79 -11.69 3.27
N ASN A 79 0.97 -11.03 2.47
CA ASN A 79 1.42 -9.93 1.62
C ASN A 79 1.99 -8.78 2.45
N GLY A 80 1.41 -8.47 3.61
CA GLY A 80 1.97 -7.49 4.55
C GLY A 80 3.29 -7.89 5.21
N LEU A 81 3.66 -9.18 5.16
CA LEU A 81 4.95 -9.71 5.64
C LEU A 81 5.99 -9.81 4.51
N ILE A 82 5.56 -10.16 3.29
CA ILE A 82 6.44 -10.36 2.13
C ILE A 82 6.76 -9.03 1.45
N GLN A 83 5.75 -8.16 1.31
CA GLN A 83 6.01 -6.81 0.84
C GLN A 83 6.55 -6.02 2.03
N PRO A 84 7.71 -5.33 1.91
CA PRO A 84 7.99 -4.27 2.86
C PRO A 84 6.75 -3.39 2.87
N LYS A 85 6.20 -3.10 4.05
CA LYS A 85 5.20 -2.05 4.17
C LYS A 85 5.81 -0.82 3.49
N GLU A 86 5.43 -0.54 2.25
CA GLU A 86 5.42 0.81 1.73
C GLU A 86 4.34 1.48 2.56
N SER A 87 4.67 1.80 3.80
CA SER A 87 3.85 2.67 4.60
C SER A 87 3.63 3.91 3.74
N PRO A 88 2.38 4.33 3.51
CA PRO A 88 2.12 5.67 2.98
C PRO A 88 2.65 6.76 3.95
N GLU A 89 3.19 6.35 5.10
CA GLU A 89 3.91 7.19 6.05
C GLU A 89 5.36 7.39 5.59
N ASN A 90 5.65 8.64 5.24
CA ASN A 90 6.95 9.21 4.91
C ASN A 90 7.61 8.67 3.64
N ILE A 91 7.06 9.05 2.48
CA ILE A 91 7.99 9.69 1.52
C ILE A 91 8.63 10.82 2.32
N GLU A 92 9.87 10.63 2.80
CA GLU A 92 10.67 11.73 3.32
C GLU A 92 10.52 12.87 2.33
N LYS A 93 9.97 14.00 2.76
CA LYS A 93 9.80 15.18 1.90
C LYS A 93 11.19 15.63 1.49
N LYS A 94 11.70 15.08 0.39
CA LYS A 94 12.99 15.44 -0.16
C LYS A 94 12.87 16.83 -0.73
N ALA A 95 13.88 17.64 -0.45
CA ALA A 95 13.99 18.95 -1.05
C ALA A 95 14.12 18.80 -2.57
N ILE A 96 13.38 19.63 -3.30
CA ILE A 96 13.46 19.71 -4.75
C ILE A 96 14.21 20.99 -5.10
N TYR A 97 15.23 20.86 -5.94
CA TYR A 97 16.09 21.95 -6.38
C TYR A 97 15.81 22.24 -7.84
N VAL A 98 15.38 23.47 -8.13
CA VAL A 98 15.21 23.95 -9.51
C VAL A 98 16.43 24.77 -9.86
N ILE A 99 17.28 24.25 -10.74
CA ILE A 99 18.42 24.98 -11.31
C ILE A 99 17.92 25.69 -12.55
N TYR A 100 17.91 27.02 -12.53
CA TYR A 100 17.43 27.81 -13.66
C TYR A 100 18.55 28.52 -14.44
N LYS A 101 19.75 28.58 -13.87
CA LYS A 101 20.98 28.98 -14.56
C LYS A 101 22.08 28.00 -14.17
N GLY A 102 22.52 27.18 -15.12
CA GLY A 102 23.45 26.07 -14.87
C GLY A 102 23.92 25.45 -16.18
N LYS A 103 24.66 24.34 -16.11
CA LYS A 103 25.04 23.54 -17.29
C LYS A 103 23.82 22.81 -17.86
N ASN A 104 23.02 22.23 -16.96
CA ASN A 104 21.76 21.56 -17.28
C ASN A 104 20.63 22.15 -16.43
N PRO A 105 19.96 23.24 -16.88
CA PRO A 105 18.80 23.78 -16.19
C PRO A 105 17.68 22.74 -16.08
N GLY A 106 17.15 22.56 -14.88
CA GLY A 106 16.25 21.44 -14.61
C GLY A 106 15.88 21.26 -13.14
N ILE A 107 15.17 20.18 -12.86
CA ILE A 107 14.71 19.79 -11.53
C ILE A 107 15.55 18.61 -11.03
N TYR A 108 16.05 18.76 -9.80
CA TYR A 108 16.93 17.81 -9.13
C TYR A 108 16.40 17.52 -7.72
N VAL A 109 16.66 16.32 -7.21
CA VAL A 109 16.34 15.93 -5.83
C VAL A 109 17.60 15.81 -4.97
N SER A 110 18.75 15.50 -5.58
CA SER A 110 20.02 15.42 -4.86
C SER A 110 20.74 16.76 -4.80
N PHE A 111 21.11 17.20 -3.58
CA PHE A 111 21.94 18.39 -3.37
C PHE A 111 23.37 18.19 -3.92
N GLU A 112 23.88 16.96 -3.93
CA GLU A 112 25.20 16.64 -4.48
C GLU A 112 25.29 16.97 -5.96
N GLN A 113 24.22 16.70 -6.72
CA GLN A 113 24.18 17.04 -8.15
C GLN A 113 24.11 18.55 -8.38
N VAL A 114 23.45 19.30 -7.50
CA VAL A 114 23.46 20.76 -7.54
C VAL A 114 24.88 21.29 -7.29
N ILE A 115 25.60 20.74 -6.32
CA ILE A 115 27.01 21.09 -6.06
C ILE A 115 27.92 20.68 -7.21
N ALA A 116 27.75 19.48 -7.78
CA ALA A 116 28.55 19.01 -8.90
C ALA A 116 28.48 19.99 -10.09
N GLN A 117 27.28 20.53 -10.37
CA GLN A 117 27.13 21.58 -11.38
C GLN A 117 27.78 22.91 -10.99
N LYS A 118 27.90 23.22 -9.70
CA LYS A 118 28.63 24.40 -9.22
C LYS A 118 30.13 24.26 -9.47
N ILE A 119 30.70 23.11 -9.11
CA ILE A 119 32.14 22.83 -9.21
C ILE A 119 32.58 22.78 -10.68
N GLU A 120 31.77 22.22 -11.57
CA GLU A 120 32.09 22.16 -13.01
C GLU A 120 32.08 23.54 -13.71
N LYS A 121 31.43 24.56 -13.13
CA LYS A 121 31.15 25.86 -13.79
C LYS A 121 31.92 27.07 -13.25
N ASP A 122 32.95 26.89 -12.42
CA ASP A 122 33.82 27.99 -11.94
C ASP A 122 34.50 28.81 -13.07
N LYS A 123 34.26 28.48 -14.35
CA LYS A 123 34.77 29.19 -15.52
C LYS A 123 33.83 30.23 -16.16
N ASP A 124 32.50 30.22 -15.92
CA ASP A 124 31.55 31.06 -16.71
C ASP A 124 30.34 31.65 -15.92
N GLY A 125 30.52 31.97 -14.63
CA GLY A 125 29.56 32.81 -13.91
C GLY A 125 28.37 32.06 -13.30
N GLY A 126 28.66 31.25 -12.29
CA GLY A 126 27.75 30.83 -11.21
C GLY A 126 26.55 29.95 -11.58
N ILE A 127 26.07 29.18 -10.59
CA ILE A 127 24.78 28.49 -10.69
C ILE A 127 23.72 29.26 -9.91
N LEU A 128 22.51 29.35 -10.48
CA LEU A 128 21.35 29.86 -9.77
C LEU A 128 20.33 28.75 -9.61
N TRP A 129 20.00 28.47 -8.37
CA TRP A 129 19.05 27.43 -7.98
C TRP A 129 18.12 27.92 -6.89
N LYS A 130 16.95 27.29 -6.81
CA LYS A 130 15.98 27.54 -5.76
C LYS A 130 15.47 26.22 -5.19
N LYS A 131 15.42 26.14 -3.86
CA LYS A 131 14.94 24.96 -3.13
C LYS A 131 13.46 25.09 -2.84
N TYR A 132 12.76 23.98 -2.99
CA TYR A 132 11.34 23.83 -2.73
C TYR A 132 11.12 22.59 -1.87
N THR A 133 10.12 22.66 -0.99
CA THR A 133 9.61 21.52 -0.21
C THR A 133 8.34 20.94 -0.83
N ASP A 134 7.64 21.73 -1.64
CA ASP A 134 6.43 21.35 -2.36
C ASP A 134 6.73 21.06 -3.84
N ILE A 135 6.25 19.91 -4.31
CA ILE A 135 6.50 19.42 -5.67
C ILE A 135 5.77 20.27 -6.71
N ASP A 136 4.53 20.65 -6.44
CA ASP A 136 3.69 21.39 -7.37
C ASP A 136 4.23 22.82 -7.56
N GLN A 137 4.71 23.44 -6.48
CA GLN A 137 5.39 24.74 -6.54
C GLN A 137 6.69 24.68 -7.35
N ALA A 138 7.50 23.64 -7.13
CA ALA A 138 8.76 23.46 -7.86
C ALA A 138 8.52 23.29 -9.36
N LEU A 139 7.55 22.46 -9.74
CA LEU A 139 7.17 22.21 -11.14
C LEU A 139 6.61 23.45 -11.81
N THR A 140 5.76 24.21 -11.12
CA THR A 140 5.19 25.46 -11.63
C THR A 140 6.28 26.50 -11.87
N TYR A 141 7.20 26.64 -10.93
CA TYR A 141 8.32 27.56 -11.07
C TYR A 141 9.28 27.17 -12.19
N ALA A 142 9.64 25.88 -12.28
CA ALA A 142 10.47 25.37 -13.37
C ALA A 142 9.82 25.63 -14.73
N ARG A 143 8.52 25.39 -14.87
CA ARG A 143 7.79 25.64 -16.11
C ARG A 143 7.74 27.13 -16.48
N ASN A 144 7.60 28.00 -15.49
CA ASN A 144 7.56 29.45 -15.70
C ASN A 144 8.91 30.02 -16.15
N ILE A 145 10.03 29.50 -15.62
CA ILE A 145 11.37 30.04 -15.93
C ILE A 145 12.03 29.31 -17.10
N LEU A 146 11.90 27.99 -17.17
CA LEU A 146 12.60 27.12 -18.13
C LEU A 146 11.72 26.71 -19.32
N GLY A 147 10.43 27.04 -19.29
CA GLY A 147 9.47 26.64 -20.32
C GLY A 147 9.10 25.16 -20.24
N VAL A 148 8.68 24.58 -21.36
CA VAL A 148 8.15 23.20 -21.43
C VAL A 148 9.26 22.14 -21.48
N ASN A 149 10.47 22.52 -21.91
CA ASN A 149 11.59 21.62 -22.16
C ASN A 149 12.70 21.82 -21.11
N TYR A 150 12.45 21.44 -19.86
CA TYR A 150 13.47 21.43 -18.81
C TYR A 150 13.97 20.00 -18.52
N PHE A 151 15.23 19.88 -18.10
CA PHE A 151 15.78 18.60 -17.70
C PHE A 151 15.13 18.12 -16.40
N LEU A 152 14.68 16.87 -16.37
CA LEU A 152 14.17 16.23 -15.16
C LEU A 152 15.08 15.07 -14.82
N GLU A 153 15.77 15.18 -13.68
CA GLU A 153 16.63 14.11 -13.18
C GLU A 153 15.83 12.80 -13.06
N PRO A 154 16.39 11.62 -13.45
CA PRO A 154 15.71 10.34 -13.30
C PRO A 154 15.19 10.10 -11.87
N ALA A 155 16.00 10.42 -10.85
CA ALA A 155 15.61 10.32 -9.44
C ALA A 155 14.46 11.29 -9.08
N ALA A 156 14.47 12.50 -9.65
CA ALA A 156 13.37 13.47 -9.49
C ALA A 156 12.08 12.97 -10.17
N LYS A 157 12.19 12.37 -11.36
CA LYS A 157 11.07 11.79 -12.08
C LYS A 157 10.42 10.65 -11.29
N GLU A 158 11.21 9.73 -10.75
CA GLU A 158 10.72 8.64 -9.91
C GLU A 158 10.05 9.16 -8.64
N TYR A 159 10.65 10.14 -7.97
CA TYR A 159 10.08 10.76 -6.77
C TYR A 159 8.72 11.42 -7.04
N ILE A 160 8.61 12.18 -8.12
CA ILE A 160 7.36 12.85 -8.53
C ILE A 160 6.28 11.82 -8.92
N GLN A 161 6.66 10.76 -9.64
CA GLN A 161 5.72 9.71 -10.03
C GLN A 161 5.19 8.93 -8.82
N LYS A 162 6.06 8.59 -7.86
CA LYS A 162 5.66 7.97 -6.60
C LYS A 162 4.69 8.87 -5.82
N TYR A 163 4.99 10.16 -5.73
CA TYR A 163 4.11 11.13 -5.06
C TYR A 163 2.73 11.25 -5.72
N LYS A 164 2.66 11.29 -7.07
CA LYS A 164 1.39 11.34 -7.81
C LYS A 164 0.52 10.10 -7.60
N LYS A 165 1.11 8.90 -7.68
CA LYS A 165 0.37 7.64 -7.44
C LYS A 165 -0.26 7.60 -6.05
N ILE A 166 0.43 8.11 -5.03
CA ILE A 166 -0.11 8.17 -3.66
C ILE A 166 -1.20 9.23 -3.52
N ARG A 167 -1.06 10.39 -4.19
CA ARG A 167 -2.10 11.42 -4.21
C ARG A 167 -3.38 10.92 -4.87
N GLU A 168 -3.27 10.10 -5.92
CA GLU A 168 -4.41 9.44 -6.57
C GLU A 168 -5.01 8.32 -5.70
N LEU A 169 -4.20 7.63 -4.88
CA LEU A 169 -4.68 6.62 -3.93
C LEU A 169 -5.35 7.18 -2.67
N LYS A 170 -5.11 8.45 -2.31
CA LYS A 170 -5.84 9.11 -1.22
C LYS A 170 -7.18 9.60 -1.77
N PRO A 171 -8.33 8.95 -1.47
CA PRO A 171 -9.61 9.58 -1.73
C PRO A 171 -9.65 10.90 -0.95
N SER A 172 -10.05 11.97 -1.62
CA SER A 172 -10.29 13.25 -0.99
C SER A 172 -11.21 13.07 0.23
N PRO A 173 -10.91 13.64 1.41
CA PRO A 173 -11.91 13.78 2.45
C PRO A 173 -12.82 14.95 2.03
N SER A 174 -13.66 14.72 1.02
CA SER A 174 -14.80 15.60 0.78
C SER A 174 -15.84 15.25 1.83
N GLY A 175 -15.68 15.91 2.99
CA GLY A 175 -16.72 15.99 4.00
C GLY A 175 -17.97 16.61 3.38
N ILE A 176 -19.07 15.86 3.42
CA ILE A 176 -20.40 16.44 3.37
C ILE A 176 -20.95 16.27 4.78
N ASN A 177 -20.99 17.39 5.49
CA ASN A 177 -21.75 17.57 6.72
C ASN A 177 -23.20 17.13 6.44
N ILE A 178 -23.61 16.00 6.99
CA ILE A 178 -25.03 15.72 7.21
C ILE A 178 -25.39 16.50 8.47
N LYS A 179 -25.97 17.69 8.27
CA LYS A 179 -26.69 18.42 9.32
C LYS A 179 -27.80 17.51 9.82
N GLU A 180 -27.77 17.21 11.12
CA GLU A 180 -28.97 16.86 11.87
C GLU A 180 -29.94 18.05 11.80
N GLU A 181 -31.13 17.81 11.28
CA GLU A 181 -32.29 18.68 11.53
C GLU A 181 -33.41 17.77 12.04
N GLY A 182 -33.57 17.75 13.36
CA GLY A 182 -34.77 17.28 14.00
C GLY A 182 -35.93 18.22 13.68
N SER A 183 -37.09 17.65 13.35
CA SER A 183 -38.37 18.37 13.35
C SER A 183 -39.36 17.56 14.17
N THR A 184 -39.49 17.95 15.44
CA THR A 184 -40.70 17.80 16.24
C THR A 184 -41.74 18.82 15.76
N MET A 185 -42.95 18.36 15.43
CA MET A 185 -44.28 18.94 15.73
C MET A 185 -45.31 17.86 15.36
N GLU A 186 -46.02 17.27 16.31
CA GLU A 186 -47.33 17.72 16.82
C GLU A 186 -48.38 17.93 15.71
N GLU A 187 -49.24 16.93 15.52
CA GLU A 187 -50.71 17.01 15.70
C GLU A 187 -51.32 15.60 15.80
#